data_AF-A0A679GPB7-F1
#
_entry.id   AF-A0A679GPB7-F1
#
_cell.length_a   1.000
_cell.length_b   1.000
_cell.length_c   1.000
_cell.angle_alpha   90.00
_cell.angle_beta   90.00
_cell.angle_gamma   90.00
#
_symmetry.space_group_name_H-M   'P 1'
#
loop_
_entity.id
_entity.type
_entity.pdbx_description
1 polymer ?
#
loop_
_entity_poly.entity_id
_entity_poly.type
_entity_poly.pdbx_seq_one_letter_code
_entity_poly.pdbx_strand_id
1 'polypeptide(L)'
;MNEEDPNQPVDPKERYLKIRPQQFVDFLNVRAPEARCPYCRNGDFEVSPGPDGKTIGAVATPVPHIQNLGVWLYFATCNNCGFVAFFHSAFVAKQIEES
;
A
#
# COMPACT_ATOMS: atom_id res chain seq x y z
N MET A 1 2.61 -13.52 -29.14
CA MET A 1 3.42 -13.04 -28.01
C MET A 1 3.68 -11.58 -28.30
N ASN A 2 3.04 -10.67 -27.58
CA ASN A 2 3.29 -9.25 -27.74
C ASN A 2 4.50 -8.92 -26.88
N GLU A 3 5.60 -8.52 -27.53
CA GLU A 3 6.76 -7.93 -26.86
C GLU A 3 6.32 -6.60 -26.26
N GLU A 4 6.32 -6.49 -24.93
CA GLU A 4 6.08 -5.24 -24.22
C GLU A 4 7.25 -4.29 -24.51
N ASP A 5 6.94 -3.13 -25.10
CA ASP A 5 7.91 -2.07 -25.39
C ASP A 5 8.46 -1.51 -24.06
N PRO A 6 9.78 -1.65 -23.78
CA PRO A 6 10.39 -1.24 -22.52
C PRO A 6 10.40 0.29 -22.31
N ASN A 7 9.97 1.09 -23.29
CA ASN A 7 9.95 2.56 -23.23
C ASN A 7 8.55 3.17 -23.14
N GLN A 8 7.49 2.39 -22.91
CA GLN A 8 6.18 3.00 -22.62
C GLN A 8 6.22 3.77 -21.29
N PRO A 9 5.77 5.04 -21.25
CA PRO A 9 5.64 5.77 -20.00
C PRO A 9 4.61 5.06 -19.14
N VAL A 10 5.08 4.36 -18.10
CA VAL A 10 4.21 3.69 -17.13
C VAL A 10 3.24 4.74 -16.57
N ASP A 11 1.94 4.56 -16.82
CA ASP A 11 0.89 5.42 -16.28
C ASP A 11 1.17 5.55 -14.77
N PRO A 12 1.31 6.78 -14.23
CA PRO A 12 1.46 6.99 -12.79
C PRO A 12 0.43 6.23 -11.95
N LYS A 13 -0.75 5.94 -12.54
CA LYS A 13 -1.82 5.15 -11.93
C LYS A 13 -1.54 3.66 -11.82
N GLU A 14 -0.62 3.10 -12.62
CA GLU A 14 -0.27 1.69 -12.49
C GLU A 14 0.89 1.46 -11.52
N ARG A 15 1.62 2.52 -11.14
CA ARG A 15 2.84 2.41 -10.33
C ARG A 15 2.56 1.89 -8.92
N TYR A 16 1.52 2.39 -8.27
CA TYR A 16 1.13 1.93 -6.93
C TYR A 16 0.49 0.52 -6.94
N LEU A 17 0.06 0.01 -8.09
CA LEU A 17 -0.45 -1.36 -8.22
C LEU A 17 0.70 -2.39 -8.30
N LYS A 18 1.92 -1.94 -8.61
CA LYS A 18 3.10 -2.80 -8.77
C LYS A 18 3.87 -3.02 -7.47
N ILE A 19 3.57 -2.28 -6.40
CA ILE A 19 4.21 -2.49 -5.10
C ILE A 19 3.74 -3.81 -4.50
N ARG A 20 4.69 -4.72 -4.28
CA ARG A 20 4.42 -6.02 -3.66
C ARG A 20 4.27 -5.88 -2.13
N PRO A 21 3.53 -6.79 -1.47
CA PRO A 21 3.40 -6.78 -0.02
C PRO A 21 4.72 -6.69 0.72
N GLN A 22 5.72 -7.48 0.30
CA GLN A 22 7.03 -7.48 0.94
C GLN A 22 7.73 -6.12 0.85
N GLN A 23 7.63 -5.41 -0.28
CA GLN A 23 8.25 -4.09 -0.44
C GLN A 23 7.63 -3.06 0.51
N PHE A 24 6.33 -3.17 0.77
CA PHE A 24 5.67 -2.31 1.74
C PHE A 24 6.03 -2.69 3.18
N VAL A 25 6.12 -3.98 3.51
CA VAL A 25 6.64 -4.45 4.81
C VAL A 25 8.05 -3.93 5.06
N ASP A 26 8.94 -4.05 4.09
CA ASP A 26 10.32 -3.60 4.19
C ASP A 26 10.39 -2.09 4.41
N PHE A 27 9.58 -1.32 3.67
CA PHE A 27 9.43 0.13 3.87
C PHE A 27 9.02 0.48 5.30
N LEU A 28 8.02 -0.21 5.86
CA LEU A 28 7.56 0.02 7.24
C LEU A 28 8.65 -0.32 8.26
N ASN A 29 9.33 -1.45 8.08
CA ASN A 29 10.39 -1.91 8.98
C ASN A 29 11.61 -0.98 8.97
N VAL A 30 11.97 -0.40 7.82
CA VAL A 30 13.06 0.59 7.74
C VAL A 30 12.66 1.90 8.43
N ARG A 31 11.42 2.34 8.26
CA ARG A 31 10.96 3.64 8.81
C ARG A 31 10.63 3.59 10.29
N ALA A 32 10.19 2.44 10.79
CA ALA A 32 9.79 2.27 12.18
C ALA A 32 10.01 0.82 12.67
N PRO A 33 11.27 0.40 12.86
CA PRO A 33 11.63 -0.99 13.19
C PRO A 33 11.07 -1.46 14.54
N GLU A 34 10.81 -0.54 15.46
CA GLU A 34 10.25 -0.82 16.78
C GLU A 34 8.77 -0.41 16.91
N ALA A 35 8.10 -0.12 15.78
CA ALA A 35 6.70 0.28 15.80
C ALA A 35 5.82 -0.83 16.37
N ARG A 36 5.17 -0.52 17.49
CA ARG A 36 4.04 -1.30 18.02
C ARG A 36 2.73 -0.63 17.65
N CYS A 37 1.66 -1.40 17.64
CA CYS A 37 0.33 -0.86 17.46
C CYS A 37 0.06 0.30 18.44
N PRO A 38 -0.31 1.50 17.98
CA PRO A 38 -0.53 2.65 18.86
C PRO A 38 -1.76 2.49 19.75
N TYR A 39 -2.68 1.58 19.37
CA TYR A 39 -3.91 1.33 20.10
C TYR A 39 -3.71 0.34 21.26
N CYS A 40 -3.34 -0.91 20.97
CA CYS A 40 -3.21 -1.95 22.00
C CYS A 40 -1.79 -2.09 22.57
N ARG A 41 -0.78 -1.48 21.94
CA ARG A 41 0.66 -1.54 22.29
C ARG A 41 1.30 -2.94 22.31
N ASN A 42 0.53 -3.98 22.04
CA ASN A 42 0.94 -5.38 22.18
C ASN A 42 0.96 -6.16 20.85
N GLY A 43 0.54 -5.55 19.74
CA GLY A 43 0.52 -6.21 18.44
C GLY A 43 1.46 -5.56 17.43
N ASP A 44 1.83 -6.36 16.44
CA ASP A 44 2.66 -5.96 15.30
C ASP A 44 1.78 -5.61 14.10
N PHE A 45 2.34 -4.83 13.18
CA PHE A 45 1.67 -4.47 11.95
C PHE A 45 1.96 -5.50 10.86
N GLU A 46 0.90 -6.04 10.29
CA GLU A 46 0.97 -6.94 9.14
C GLU A 46 0.30 -6.28 7.94
N VAL A 47 0.79 -6.58 6.75
CA VAL A 47 0.15 -6.14 5.52
C VAL A 47 -0.94 -7.14 5.19
N SER A 48 -2.19 -6.68 5.23
CA SER A 48 -3.32 -7.52 4.85
C SER A 48 -3.45 -7.49 3.32
N PRO A 49 -3.31 -8.63 2.62
CA PRO A 49 -3.54 -8.65 1.19
C PRO A 49 -5.03 -8.44 0.90
N GLY A 50 -5.32 -7.96 -0.31
CA GLY A 50 -6.67 -7.97 -0.86
C GLY A 50 -7.22 -9.40 -0.99
N PRO A 51 -8.52 -9.56 -1.27
CA PRO A 51 -9.17 -10.87 -1.33
C PRO A 51 -8.54 -11.86 -2.32
N ASP A 52 -7.84 -11.36 -3.33
CA ASP A 52 -7.15 -12.15 -4.35
C ASP A 52 -5.66 -12.43 -4.04
N GLY A 53 -5.14 -11.91 -2.92
CA GLY A 53 -3.74 -12.06 -2.53
C GLY A 53 -2.77 -11.15 -3.29
N LYS A 54 -3.24 -10.36 -4.27
CA LYS A 54 -2.37 -9.69 -5.26
C LYS A 54 -2.15 -8.21 -4.99
N THR A 55 -3.14 -7.55 -4.40
CA THR A 55 -3.04 -6.14 -4.01
C THR A 55 -2.85 -5.99 -2.51
N ILE A 56 -2.21 -4.90 -2.09
CA ILE A 56 -2.12 -4.46 -0.69
C ILE A 56 -2.87 -3.15 -0.46
N GLY A 57 -3.55 -2.69 -1.52
CA GLY A 57 -4.15 -1.38 -1.59
C GLY A 57 -5.66 -1.45 -1.74
N ALA A 58 -6.33 -0.50 -1.10
CA ALA A 58 -7.75 -0.23 -1.28
C ALA A 58 -7.91 1.13 -2.00
N VAL A 59 -8.96 1.24 -2.82
CA VAL A 59 -9.41 2.52 -3.35
C VAL A 59 -10.45 3.08 -2.41
N ALA A 60 -10.19 4.25 -1.86
CA ALA A 60 -11.22 5.04 -1.21
C ALA A 60 -11.72 6.10 -2.20
N THR A 61 -13.01 6.04 -2.55
CA THR A 61 -13.70 7.14 -3.22
C THR A 61 -14.34 8.02 -2.14
N PRO A 62 -13.86 9.27 -1.94
CA PRO A 62 -14.30 10.08 -0.82
C PRO A 62 -15.77 10.53 -0.92
N VAL A 63 -16.41 10.42 -2.10
CA VAL A 63 -17.79 10.85 -2.32
C VAL A 63 -18.49 9.88 -3.30
N PRO A 64 -19.71 9.37 -2.99
CA PRO A 64 -20.43 8.38 -3.82
C PRO A 64 -20.71 8.80 -5.26
N HIS A 65 -20.71 10.11 -5.56
CA HIS A 65 -21.07 10.67 -6.86
C HIS A 65 -19.87 11.24 -7.63
N ILE A 66 -18.67 11.19 -7.06
CA ILE A 66 -17.46 11.60 -7.78
C ILE A 66 -16.93 10.39 -8.55
N GLN A 67 -17.12 10.44 -9.86
CA GLN A 67 -16.53 9.45 -10.77
C GLN A 67 -15.07 9.82 -11.04
N ASN A 68 -14.21 8.81 -11.17
CA ASN A 68 -12.79 8.93 -11.54
C ASN A 68 -11.87 9.64 -10.53
N LEU A 69 -12.32 9.87 -9.30
CA LEU A 69 -11.47 10.39 -8.22
C LEU A 69 -11.43 9.38 -7.06
N GLY A 70 -10.33 8.65 -6.97
CA GLY A 70 -10.06 7.69 -5.91
C GLY A 70 -8.68 7.91 -5.33
N VAL A 71 -8.57 7.82 -3.99
CA VAL A 71 -7.28 7.79 -3.31
C VAL A 71 -6.92 6.33 -3.10
N TRP A 72 -5.77 5.93 -3.62
CA TRP A 72 -5.20 4.62 -3.35
C TRP A 72 -4.45 4.64 -2.03
N LEU A 73 -4.77 3.67 -1.18
CA LEU A 73 -4.23 3.56 0.16
C LEU A 73 -3.67 2.16 0.36
N TYR A 74 -2.45 2.05 0.87
CA TYR A 74 -1.98 0.80 1.47
C TYR A 74 -2.46 0.73 2.91
N PHE A 75 -2.74 -0.47 3.41
CA PHE A 75 -3.19 -0.66 4.78
C PHE A 75 -2.29 -1.64 5.53
N ALA A 76 -1.98 -1.28 6.77
CA ALA A 76 -1.31 -2.16 7.72
C ALA A 76 -2.26 -2.41 8.89
N THR A 77 -2.45 -3.68 9.25
CA THR A 77 -3.41 -4.12 10.24
C THR A 77 -2.67 -4.69 11.45
N CYS A 78 -3.08 -4.30 12.65
CA CYS A 78 -2.57 -4.90 13.87
C CYS A 78 -3.13 -6.30 14.04
N ASN A 79 -2.24 -7.30 14.16
CA ASN A 79 -2.63 -8.70 14.32
C ASN A 79 -3.29 -9.04 15.67
N ASN A 80 -3.17 -8.17 16.68
CA ASN A 80 -3.74 -8.40 18.01
C ASN A 80 -5.12 -7.73 18.21
N CYS A 81 -5.31 -6.50 17.72
CA CYS A 81 -6.52 -5.72 18.02
C CYS A 81 -7.28 -5.21 16.79
N GLY A 82 -6.79 -5.49 15.58
CA GLY A 82 -7.45 -5.06 14.35
C GLY A 82 -7.35 -3.56 14.04
N PHE A 83 -6.54 -2.79 14.77
CA PHE A 83 -6.27 -1.40 14.41
C PHE A 83 -5.65 -1.32 13.01
N VAL A 84 -6.23 -0.47 12.14
CA VAL A 84 -5.77 -0.31 10.74
C VAL A 84 -5.18 1.07 10.53
N ALA A 85 -3.96 1.12 10.02
CA ALA A 85 -3.30 2.34 9.57
C ALA A 85 -3.32 2.41 8.04
N PHE A 86 -3.69 3.58 7.50
CA PHE A 86 -3.74 3.84 6.06
C PHE A 86 -2.57 4.72 5.62
N PHE A 87 -1.96 4.37 4.48
CA PHE A 87 -0.81 5.06 3.92
C PHE A 87 -1.10 5.47 2.48
N HIS A 88 -0.81 6.73 2.14
CA HIS A 88 -1.01 7.25 0.79
C HIS A 88 -0.11 6.51 -0.21
N SER A 89 -0.71 5.73 -1.13
CA SER A 89 0.06 4.79 -1.95
C SER A 89 1.07 5.49 -2.86
N ALA A 90 0.73 6.65 -3.43
CA ALA A 90 1.64 7.37 -4.32
C ALA A 90 2.87 7.92 -3.59
N PHE A 91 2.73 8.26 -2.30
CA PHE A 91 3.86 8.75 -1.51
C PHE A 91 4.78 7.58 -1.16
N VAL A 92 4.20 6.48 -0.67
CA VAL A 92 4.97 5.27 -0.30
C VAL A 92 5.65 4.66 -1.52
N ALA A 93 4.95 4.53 -2.65
CA ALA A 93 5.51 3.98 -3.89
C ALA A 93 6.73 4.78 -4.36
N LYS A 94 6.62 6.11 -4.37
CA LYS A 94 7.75 7.00 -4.70
C LYS A 94 8.94 6.76 -3.78
N GLN A 95 8.72 6.66 -2.48
CA GLN A 95 9.81 6.44 -1.52
C GLN A 95 10.48 5.08 -1.67
N ILE A 96 9.73 4.03 -2.02
CA ILE A 96 10.28 2.69 -2.29
C ILE A 96 11.15 2.69 -3.55
N GLU A 97 10.77 3.42 -4.61
CA GLU A 97 11.52 3.49 -5.86
C GLU A 97 12.83 4.30 -5.73
N GLU A 98 12.86 5.28 -4.84
CA GLU A 98 14.03 6.15 -4.59
C GLU A 98 15.03 5.55 -3.58
N SER A 99 14.72 4.39 -2.99
CA SER A 99 15.57 3.69 -2.00
C SER A 99 16.42 2.60 -2.66
#